data_AF-A0ABD0J317-F1
#
_entry.id   AF-A0ABD0J317-F1
#
_cell.length_a   1.000
_cell.length_b   1.000
_cell.length_c   1.000
_cell.angle_alpha   90.00
_cell.angle_beta   90.00
_cell.angle_gamma   90.00
#
_symmetry.space_group_name_H-M   'P 1'
#
loop_
_entity.id
_entity.type
_entity.pdbx_description
1 polymer ?
#
loop_
_entity_poly.entity_id
_entity_poly.type
_entity_poly.pdbx_seq_one_letter_code
_entity_poly.pdbx_strand_id
1 'polypeptide(L)'
;KQFCASLSERCDNRRTYEVPVPTTMKAAGCFGRRGDRFKCVTVSVCFLAILLIVIHSGNFPTEWTRFKLGGFLFPTPLVCRERPANDTELQRLCLRAKSLPANKSCDVTVVTAYFNLGTLNKMSAMGRYTPKLYEQWMKSFKWINCPLIVFSDSKEVLEMFNQTRAGLPSEKTKLVLLPRQDLWAFKLAPEIKQVYSQPGYPKHQPNTVNENYSCVMHAKFELVNRVIRKDLYDTKYVMWLDIGLFRDLTRQPHNTLFRLVAPADFDEAKVGCSKVHKVGQNLTPRQIVERNLVWVGGATFLGKPDVLYVYTQD
;
A
#
# COMPACT_ATOMS: atom_id res chain seq x y z
N LYS A 1 -10.33 19.84 -13.15
CA LYS A 1 -10.24 21.03 -14.04
C LYS A 1 -9.87 22.33 -13.29
N GLN A 2 -9.16 22.27 -12.15
CA GLN A 2 -8.71 23.48 -11.44
C GLN A 2 -7.31 23.33 -10.83
N PHE A 3 -6.41 22.62 -11.52
CA PHE A 3 -5.02 22.42 -11.09
C PHE A 3 -4.00 22.95 -12.12
N CYS A 4 -4.45 23.74 -13.12
CA CYS A 4 -3.61 24.16 -14.26
C CYS A 4 -3.46 25.68 -14.41
N ALA A 5 -3.57 26.48 -13.34
CA ALA A 5 -3.40 27.93 -13.46
C ALA A 5 -2.46 28.47 -12.38
N SER A 6 -1.16 28.37 -12.65
CA SER A 6 -0.15 29.43 -12.47
C SER A 6 1.24 28.81 -12.51
N LEU A 7 2.24 29.63 -12.83
CA LEU A 7 3.66 29.32 -13.06
C LEU A 7 4.05 29.15 -14.54
N SER A 8 3.76 30.18 -15.33
CA SER A 8 4.71 30.64 -16.35
C SER A 8 5.70 31.59 -15.70
N GLU A 9 6.99 31.30 -15.88
CA GLU A 9 8.15 32.21 -16.00
C GLU A 9 9.39 31.83 -15.18
N ARG A 10 10.51 31.86 -15.92
CA ARG A 10 11.94 31.79 -15.58
C ARG A 10 12.57 30.39 -15.48
N CYS A 11 13.23 30.06 -16.58
CA CYS A 11 14.22 29.01 -16.75
C CYS A 11 15.35 29.13 -15.72
N ASP A 12 15.53 28.06 -14.94
CA ASP A 12 16.80 27.76 -14.28
C ASP A 12 17.02 26.24 -14.32
N ASN A 13 18.05 25.81 -15.04
CA ASN A 13 18.33 24.43 -15.40
C ASN A 13 19.02 23.70 -14.24
N ARG A 14 18.27 23.38 -13.16
CA ARG A 14 18.56 22.28 -12.19
C ARG A 14 17.58 22.17 -11.00
N ARG A 15 16.32 22.61 -11.11
CA ARG A 15 15.37 22.44 -10.01
C ARG A 15 14.81 21.02 -9.96
N THR A 16 15.14 20.28 -8.91
CA THR A 16 14.37 19.11 -8.46
C THR A 16 13.12 19.62 -7.76
N TYR A 17 11.96 19.13 -8.20
CA TYR A 17 10.68 19.51 -7.59
C TYR A 17 10.30 18.52 -6.51
N GLU A 18 9.77 19.04 -5.42
CA GLU A 18 9.14 18.23 -4.39
C GLU A 18 7.68 18.06 -4.76
N VAL A 19 7.29 16.83 -5.05
CA VAL A 19 5.88 16.48 -5.21
C VAL A 19 5.48 15.84 -3.88
N PRO A 20 4.77 16.57 -3.01
CA PRO A 20 4.17 15.92 -1.86
C PRO A 20 3.25 14.82 -2.37
N VAL A 21 3.26 13.67 -1.68
CA VAL A 21 2.31 12.58 -1.97
C VAL A 21 0.90 13.20 -2.08
N PRO A 22 0.08 12.83 -3.10
CA PRO A 22 -1.09 13.59 -3.52
C PRO A 22 -1.88 14.24 -2.38
N THR A 23 -2.18 15.53 -2.56
CA THR A 23 -2.47 16.60 -1.58
C THR A 23 -3.68 16.43 -0.65
N THR A 24 -4.12 15.21 -0.38
CA THR A 24 -5.06 14.87 0.69
C THR A 24 -4.57 13.73 1.57
N MET A 25 -3.26 13.59 1.76
CA MET A 25 -2.73 12.94 2.96
C MET A 25 -2.88 13.89 4.15
N LYS A 26 -4.06 13.89 4.78
CA LYS A 26 -4.14 14.34 6.18
C LYS A 26 -3.79 13.13 7.03
N ALA A 27 -2.94 13.31 8.04
CA ALA A 27 -2.89 12.36 9.15
C ALA A 27 -4.34 12.05 9.55
N ALA A 28 -4.69 10.77 9.65
CA ALA A 28 -5.92 10.37 10.31
C ALA A 28 -5.74 10.70 11.81
N GLY A 29 -5.94 11.98 12.14
CA GLY A 29 -6.02 12.47 13.50
C GLY A 29 -7.38 12.09 14.06
N CYS A 30 -7.44 10.98 14.79
CA CYS A 30 -8.50 10.80 15.77
C CYS A 30 -8.24 11.79 16.91
N PHE A 31 -8.89 12.95 16.88
CA PHE A 31 -8.98 13.80 18.07
C PHE A 31 -10.08 13.23 18.96
N GLY A 32 -9.67 12.58 20.06
CA GLY A 32 -10.52 12.23 21.18
C GLY A 32 -9.79 12.61 22.47
N ARG A 33 -10.42 13.45 23.30
CA ARG A 33 -9.97 13.69 24.68
C ARG A 33 -9.97 12.35 25.44
N ARG A 34 -9.11 12.26 26.46
CA ARG A 34 -8.95 11.13 27.40
C ARG A 34 -10.27 10.35 27.58
N GLY A 35 -10.30 9.09 27.14
CA GLY A 35 -11.39 8.19 27.49
C GLY A 35 -11.66 7.05 26.51
N ASP A 36 -11.62 7.29 25.19
CA ASP A 36 -12.20 6.33 24.23
C ASP A 36 -11.25 5.83 23.14
N ARG A 37 -11.32 4.51 22.94
CA ARG A 37 -10.40 3.68 22.16
C ARG A 37 -10.93 3.49 20.73
N PHE A 38 -10.26 4.11 19.74
CA PHE A 38 -10.54 3.90 18.32
C PHE A 38 -9.55 2.90 17.69
N LYS A 39 -10.09 1.89 16.99
CA LYS A 39 -9.32 0.95 16.16
C LYS A 39 -9.31 1.44 14.71
N CYS A 40 -8.12 1.65 14.15
CA CYS A 40 -7.96 1.96 12.73
C CYS A 40 -7.82 0.64 11.97
N VAL A 41 -8.87 0.21 11.27
CA VAL A 41 -8.83 -0.96 10.39
C VAL A 41 -8.80 -0.45 8.94
N THR A 42 -7.64 -0.55 8.30
CA THR A 42 -7.52 -0.34 6.84
C THR A 42 -7.91 -1.65 6.15
N VAL A 43 -9.20 -1.83 5.85
CA VAL A 43 -9.67 -3.01 5.11
C VAL A 43 -9.49 -2.74 3.63
N SER A 44 -8.44 -3.32 3.03
CA SER A 44 -8.43 -3.55 1.58
C SER A 44 -9.55 -4.53 1.24
N VAL A 45 -10.21 -4.37 0.08
CA VAL A 45 -11.32 -5.24 -0.41
C VAL A 45 -10.96 -6.73 -0.38
N CYS A 46 -9.68 -7.08 -0.28
CA CYS A 46 -9.20 -8.45 -0.20
C CYS A 46 -9.18 -9.05 1.23
N PHE A 47 -9.12 -8.23 2.30
CA PHE A 47 -9.36 -8.69 3.69
C PHE A 47 -10.79 -9.25 3.88
N LEU A 48 -11.71 -8.88 2.99
CA LEU A 48 -13.10 -9.36 2.91
C LEU A 48 -13.16 -10.88 2.66
N ALA A 49 -12.23 -11.42 1.87
CA ALA A 49 -12.19 -12.86 1.58
C ALA A 49 -11.79 -13.66 2.83
N ILE A 50 -10.76 -13.22 3.57
CA ILE A 50 -10.28 -13.90 4.79
C ILE A 50 -11.30 -13.78 5.92
N LEU A 51 -11.90 -12.61 6.12
CA LEU A 51 -12.92 -12.42 7.16
C LEU A 51 -14.18 -13.27 6.89
N LEU A 52 -14.57 -13.43 5.62
CA LEU A 52 -15.67 -14.31 5.23
C LEU A 52 -15.33 -15.79 5.40
N ILE A 53 -14.08 -16.23 5.15
CA ILE A 53 -13.63 -17.61 5.40
C ILE A 53 -13.70 -17.95 6.89
N VAL A 54 -13.34 -17.03 7.78
CA VAL A 54 -13.43 -17.22 9.24
C VAL A 54 -14.89 -17.24 9.72
N ILE A 55 -15.78 -16.47 9.10
CA ILE A 55 -17.20 -16.43 9.45
C ILE A 55 -17.98 -17.65 8.91
N HIS A 56 -17.59 -18.20 7.74
CA HIS A 56 -18.33 -19.29 7.09
C HIS A 56 -17.81 -20.71 7.41
N SER A 57 -16.58 -20.86 7.92
CA SER A 57 -16.02 -22.18 8.23
C SER A 57 -16.54 -22.82 9.52
N GLY A 58 -17.39 -22.13 10.30
CA GLY A 58 -18.10 -22.70 11.46
C GLY A 58 -17.22 -23.20 12.62
N ASN A 59 -15.90 -23.22 12.46
CA ASN A 59 -14.94 -23.73 13.42
C ASN A 59 -14.46 -22.61 14.34
N PHE A 60 -15.29 -22.25 15.31
CA PHE A 60 -14.78 -21.73 16.57
C PHE A 60 -14.25 -22.92 17.39
N PRO A 61 -13.01 -22.89 17.91
CA PRO A 61 -12.60 -23.83 18.95
C PRO A 61 -13.52 -23.66 20.16
N THR A 62 -14.25 -24.72 20.51
CA THR A 62 -15.31 -24.75 21.53
C THR A 62 -14.82 -24.71 22.98
N GLU A 63 -13.53 -24.48 23.24
CA GLU A 63 -12.97 -24.49 24.60
C GLU A 63 -13.06 -23.16 25.38
N TRP A 64 -13.82 -22.16 24.90
CA TRP A 64 -13.97 -20.88 25.63
C TRP A 64 -15.26 -20.75 26.46
N THR A 65 -16.02 -21.83 26.66
CA THR A 65 -17.26 -21.78 27.47
C THR A 65 -17.15 -22.59 28.75
N ARG A 66 -16.54 -21.99 29.78
CA ARG A 66 -16.87 -22.21 31.21
C ARG A 66 -16.13 -21.21 32.09
N PHE A 67 -16.71 -20.04 32.34
CA PHE A 67 -16.54 -19.35 33.63
C PHE A 67 -17.85 -18.67 34.04
N LYS A 68 -18.32 -19.03 35.24
CA LYS A 68 -19.58 -18.62 35.86
C LYS A 68 -19.51 -17.16 36.33
N LEU A 69 -20.64 -16.48 36.12
CA LEU A 69 -21.22 -15.34 36.85
C LEU A 69 -20.44 -14.81 38.07
N GLY A 70 -20.06 -13.53 38.00
CA GLY A 70 -19.75 -12.71 39.17
C GLY A 70 -18.90 -11.49 38.85
N GLY A 71 -19.52 -10.31 38.70
CA GLY A 71 -18.85 -9.02 38.79
C GLY A 71 -18.27 -8.46 37.48
N PHE A 72 -18.44 -7.15 37.31
CA PHE A 72 -17.88 -6.29 36.27
C PHE A 72 -16.51 -6.73 35.75
N LEU A 73 -16.39 -6.90 34.42
CA LEU A 73 -15.19 -6.55 33.63
C LEU A 73 -15.61 -6.59 32.14
N PHE A 74 -15.60 -5.42 31.51
CA PHE A 74 -15.77 -5.27 30.08
C PHE A 74 -14.69 -6.10 29.35
N PRO A 75 -15.01 -6.81 28.25
CA PRO A 75 -13.95 -7.26 27.36
C PRO A 75 -13.30 -6.00 26.78
N THR A 76 -12.09 -5.74 27.25
CA THR A 76 -11.22 -4.69 26.72
C THR A 76 -11.09 -4.82 25.20
N PRO A 77 -11.07 -3.70 24.46
CA PRO A 77 -10.82 -3.67 23.02
C PRO A 77 -9.45 -4.26 22.73
N LEU A 78 -9.29 -4.82 21.52
CA LEU A 78 -7.98 -5.03 20.90
C LEU A 78 -7.15 -3.75 21.05
N VAL A 79 -6.32 -3.79 22.08
CA VAL A 79 -5.04 -3.14 22.23
C VAL A 79 -4.30 -3.39 20.91
N CYS A 80 -3.52 -2.42 20.43
CA CYS A 80 -2.30 -2.79 19.70
C CYS A 80 -1.65 -3.86 20.57
N ARG A 81 -1.75 -5.14 20.20
CA ARG A 81 -1.28 -6.30 20.99
C ARG A 81 -0.07 -5.85 21.79
N GLU A 82 -0.14 -5.86 23.13
CA GLU A 82 0.96 -5.36 23.97
C GLU A 82 2.25 -5.87 23.35
N ARG A 83 3.05 -4.92 22.85
CA ARG A 83 4.20 -5.23 22.01
C ARG A 83 5.05 -6.16 22.84
N PRO A 84 5.36 -7.39 22.39
CA PRO A 84 6.29 -8.19 23.14
C PRO A 84 7.57 -7.37 23.23
N ALA A 85 7.97 -7.01 24.45
CA ALA A 85 9.20 -6.25 24.69
C ALA A 85 10.44 -6.94 24.07
N ASN A 86 10.28 -8.20 23.67
CA ASN A 86 11.28 -9.10 23.11
C ASN A 86 11.19 -9.28 21.57
N ASP A 87 10.45 -8.45 20.81
CA ASP A 87 10.54 -8.49 19.34
C ASP A 87 11.91 -7.94 18.89
N THR A 88 12.88 -8.85 18.75
CA THR A 88 14.27 -8.55 18.38
C THR A 88 14.38 -7.87 17.02
N GLU A 89 13.47 -8.19 16.08
CA GLU A 89 13.45 -7.59 14.76
C GLU A 89 12.97 -6.14 14.83
N LEU A 90 11.94 -5.86 15.63
CA LEU A 90 11.49 -4.48 15.84
C LEU A 90 12.56 -3.63 16.54
N GLN A 91 13.26 -4.19 17.54
CA GLN A 91 14.38 -3.51 18.17
C GLN A 91 15.50 -3.20 17.17
N ARG A 92 15.85 -4.17 16.32
CA ARG A 92 16.83 -4.01 15.24
C ARG A 92 16.43 -2.89 14.28
N LEU A 93 15.16 -2.83 13.88
CA LEU A 93 14.64 -1.78 13.01
C LEU A 93 14.68 -0.39 13.66
N CYS A 94 14.32 -0.29 14.95
CA CYS A 94 14.43 0.95 15.71
C CYS A 94 15.88 1.45 15.82
N LEU A 95 16.84 0.56 16.05
CA LEU A 95 18.27 0.89 16.08
C LEU A 95 18.76 1.34 14.71
N ARG A 96 18.37 0.62 13.65
CA ARG A 96 18.73 0.97 12.28
C ARG A 96 18.18 2.33 11.86
N ALA A 97 16.93 2.64 12.20
CA ALA A 97 16.33 3.93 11.89
C ALA A 97 17.14 5.11 12.47
N LYS A 98 17.80 4.91 13.62
CA LYS A 98 18.69 5.91 14.24
C LYS A 98 20.06 6.02 13.55
N SER A 99 20.51 4.99 12.83
CA SER A 99 21.81 4.98 12.14
C SER A 99 21.73 5.39 10.67
N LEU A 100 20.54 5.58 10.11
CA LEU A 100 20.38 6.04 8.74
C LEU A 100 20.91 7.48 8.58
N PRO A 101 21.63 7.77 7.48
CA PRO A 101 22.18 9.09 7.26
C PRO A 101 21.07 10.12 7.03
N ALA A 102 21.16 11.25 7.73
CA ALA A 102 20.15 12.31 7.69
C ALA A 102 20.15 13.12 6.38
N ASN A 103 21.19 13.01 5.55
CA ASN A 103 21.41 13.87 4.38
C ASN A 103 21.33 13.09 3.07
N LYS A 104 20.14 12.58 2.74
CA LYS A 104 19.88 11.91 1.46
C LYS A 104 19.16 12.82 0.48
N SER A 105 19.42 12.59 -0.81
CA SER A 105 18.71 13.29 -1.87
C SER A 105 17.22 12.96 -1.93
N CYS A 106 16.74 11.86 -1.34
CA CYS A 106 15.33 11.56 -1.13
C CYS A 106 15.19 10.70 0.14
N ASP A 107 14.21 11.02 0.98
CA ASP A 107 13.96 10.34 2.26
C ASP A 107 13.00 9.16 2.17
N VAL A 108 12.56 8.81 0.95
CA VAL A 108 11.59 7.75 0.69
C VAL A 108 12.17 6.71 -0.26
N THR A 109 12.18 5.44 0.16
CA THR A 109 12.39 4.28 -0.70
C THR A 109 11.03 3.85 -1.26
N VAL A 110 10.89 3.90 -2.57
CA VAL A 110 9.67 3.50 -3.28
C VAL A 110 9.73 2.01 -3.58
N VAL A 111 8.66 1.30 -3.27
CA VAL A 111 8.46 -0.12 -3.58
C VAL A 111 7.30 -0.23 -4.56
N THR A 112 7.50 -0.96 -5.64
CA THR A 112 6.46 -1.25 -6.61
C THR A 112 6.59 -2.68 -7.14
N ALA A 113 5.53 -3.19 -7.76
CA ALA A 113 5.58 -4.46 -8.43
C ALA A 113 4.66 -4.50 -9.64
N TYR A 114 4.97 -5.41 -10.56
CA TYR A 114 4.10 -5.76 -11.66
C TYR A 114 4.09 -7.26 -11.85
N PHE A 115 2.89 -7.83 -11.97
CA PHE A 115 2.66 -9.21 -12.33
C PHE A 115 1.63 -9.22 -13.46
N ASN A 116 1.93 -9.88 -14.58
CA ASN A 116 1.03 -9.86 -15.73
C ASN A 116 -0.21 -10.72 -15.43
N LEU A 117 -1.37 -10.07 -15.33
CA LEU A 117 -2.68 -10.71 -15.08
C LEU A 117 -3.53 -10.82 -16.35
N GLY A 118 -2.97 -10.49 -17.51
CA GLY A 118 -3.71 -10.35 -18.76
C GLY A 118 -4.55 -9.07 -18.82
N THR A 119 -5.65 -9.12 -19.57
CA THR A 119 -6.57 -7.98 -19.70
C THR A 119 -7.61 -8.02 -18.59
N LEU A 120 -7.71 -6.92 -17.83
CA LEU A 120 -8.71 -6.75 -16.78
C LEU A 120 -9.81 -5.79 -17.24
N ASN A 121 -11.04 -6.25 -17.17
CA ASN A 121 -12.22 -5.40 -17.38
C ASN A 121 -12.51 -4.62 -16.09
N LYS A 122 -12.01 -3.39 -15.98
CA LYS A 122 -12.63 -2.41 -15.08
C LYS A 122 -13.72 -1.71 -15.87
N MET A 123 -14.98 -2.14 -15.71
CA MET A 123 -16.19 -1.51 -16.29
C MET A 123 -16.42 -0.09 -15.73
N SER A 124 -15.45 0.79 -15.91
CA SER A 124 -15.51 2.22 -15.63
C SER A 124 -15.34 2.97 -16.95
N ALA A 125 -15.69 4.26 -16.98
CA ALA A 125 -15.48 5.13 -18.13
C ALA A 125 -14.02 5.18 -18.67
N MET A 126 -13.05 4.57 -17.97
CA MET A 126 -11.64 4.48 -18.36
C MET A 126 -11.25 3.22 -19.16
N GLY A 127 -12.18 2.30 -19.46
CA GLY A 127 -11.94 1.17 -20.37
C GLY A 127 -11.16 -0.03 -19.79
N ARG A 128 -10.68 -0.91 -20.67
CA ARG A 128 -9.94 -2.14 -20.32
C ARG A 128 -8.50 -1.83 -19.91
N TYR A 129 -8.03 -2.46 -18.83
CA TYR A 129 -6.63 -2.39 -18.44
C TYR A 129 -5.89 -3.55 -19.08
N THR A 130 -4.87 -3.24 -19.87
CA THR A 130 -4.09 -4.23 -20.63
C THR A 130 -2.61 -4.17 -20.22
N PRO A 131 -1.84 -5.24 -20.45
CA PRO A 131 -0.39 -5.23 -20.18
C PRO A 131 0.32 -4.07 -20.89
N LYS A 132 0.00 -3.84 -22.18
CA LYS A 132 0.53 -2.72 -22.97
C LYS A 132 0.24 -1.34 -22.35
N LEU A 133 -0.93 -1.17 -21.73
CA LEU A 133 -1.26 0.08 -21.04
C LEU A 133 -0.41 0.27 -19.78
N TYR A 134 -0.18 -0.81 -19.02
CA TYR A 134 0.71 -0.77 -17.87
C TYR A 134 2.17 -0.50 -18.27
N GLU A 135 2.66 -1.08 -19.36
CA GLU A 135 3.99 -0.77 -19.91
C GLU A 135 4.13 0.73 -20.22
N GLN A 136 3.09 1.36 -20.76
CA GLN A 136 3.08 2.82 -20.94
C GLN A 136 3.18 3.54 -19.60
N TRP A 137 2.40 3.13 -18.59
CA TRP A 137 2.41 3.73 -17.25
C TRP A 137 3.74 3.56 -16.52
N MET A 138 4.46 2.45 -16.72
CA MET A 138 5.79 2.23 -16.15
C MET A 138 6.80 3.31 -16.58
N LYS A 139 6.64 3.87 -17.78
CA LYS A 139 7.49 4.99 -18.26
C LYS A 139 7.44 6.20 -17.32
N SER A 140 6.40 6.33 -16.48
CA SER A 140 6.32 7.40 -15.49
C SER A 140 7.40 7.36 -14.41
N PHE A 141 8.01 6.20 -14.19
CA PHE A 141 9.05 6.05 -13.18
C PHE A 141 10.38 6.67 -13.58
N LYS A 142 10.58 7.11 -14.83
CA LYS A 142 11.79 7.83 -15.24
C LYS A 142 11.95 9.19 -14.54
N TRP A 143 10.84 9.77 -14.10
CA TRP A 143 10.81 11.09 -13.46
C TRP A 143 10.97 11.05 -11.94
N ILE A 144 10.84 9.87 -11.31
CA ILE A 144 10.88 9.71 -9.85
C ILE A 144 12.33 9.58 -9.38
N ASN A 145 12.87 10.63 -8.77
CA ASN A 145 14.26 10.71 -8.31
C ASN A 145 14.46 10.19 -6.87
N CYS A 146 13.79 9.09 -6.53
CA CYS A 146 13.95 8.38 -5.26
C CYS A 146 14.48 6.96 -5.51
N PRO A 147 15.11 6.32 -4.50
CA PRO A 147 15.43 4.90 -4.57
C PRO A 147 14.16 4.10 -4.88
N LEU A 148 14.25 3.24 -5.89
CA LEU A 148 13.14 2.42 -6.36
C LEU A 148 13.50 0.94 -6.26
N ILE A 149 12.61 0.15 -5.67
CA ILE A 149 12.68 -1.31 -5.68
C ILE A 149 11.50 -1.83 -6.48
N VAL A 150 11.80 -2.60 -7.53
CA VAL A 150 10.81 -3.18 -8.45
C VAL A 150 10.82 -4.70 -8.31
N PHE A 151 9.66 -5.28 -8.04
CA PHE A 151 9.44 -6.71 -8.09
C PHE A 151 8.64 -7.10 -9.34
N SER A 152 9.02 -8.20 -9.98
CA SER A 152 8.29 -8.77 -11.13
C SER A 152 8.65 -10.24 -11.31
N ASP A 153 7.74 -11.02 -11.88
CA ASP A 153 8.00 -12.38 -12.36
C ASP A 153 8.48 -12.42 -13.81
N SER A 154 8.60 -11.27 -14.48
CA SER A 154 9.07 -11.11 -15.86
C SER A 154 10.38 -10.34 -15.91
N LYS A 155 11.38 -10.92 -16.58
CA LYS A 155 12.68 -10.28 -16.86
C LYS A 155 12.52 -9.09 -17.80
N GLU A 156 11.62 -9.20 -18.76
CA GLU A 156 11.32 -8.16 -19.76
C GLU A 156 10.80 -6.88 -19.08
N VAL A 157 9.93 -7.04 -18.08
CA VAL A 157 9.42 -5.91 -17.28
C VAL A 157 10.54 -5.27 -16.47
N LEU A 158 11.41 -6.06 -15.84
CA LEU A 158 12.55 -5.52 -15.09
C LEU A 158 13.52 -4.75 -16.00
N GLU A 159 13.80 -5.29 -17.18
CA GLU A 159 14.63 -4.63 -18.19
C GLU A 159 13.98 -3.33 -18.70
N MET A 160 12.66 -3.29 -18.83
CA MET A 160 11.93 -2.05 -19.12
C MET A 160 12.15 -0.99 -18.03
N PHE A 161 12.12 -1.36 -16.76
CA PHE A 161 12.43 -0.44 -15.66
C PHE A 161 13.89 0.01 -15.68
N ASN A 162 14.82 -0.91 -15.99
CA ASN A 162 16.24 -0.61 -16.17
C ASN A 162 16.44 0.49 -17.23
N GLN A 163 15.88 0.29 -18.42
CA GLN A 163 15.95 1.25 -19.53
C GLN A 163 15.25 2.58 -19.20
N THR A 164 14.06 2.50 -18.58
CA THR A 164 13.28 3.68 -18.18
C THR A 164 14.06 4.56 -17.21
N ARG A 165 14.93 3.98 -16.38
CA ARG A 165 15.70 4.68 -15.34
C ARG A 165 17.19 4.77 -15.64
N ALA A 166 17.63 4.45 -16.86
CA ALA A 166 19.05 4.45 -17.24
C ALA A 166 19.75 5.83 -17.10
N GLY A 167 18.98 6.93 -17.13
CA GLY A 167 19.50 8.28 -16.87
C GLY A 167 19.70 8.64 -15.40
N LEU A 168 19.38 7.73 -14.46
CA LEU A 168 19.59 7.91 -13.03
C LEU A 168 20.77 7.05 -12.56
N PRO A 169 21.43 7.40 -11.45
CA PRO A 169 22.46 6.55 -10.86
C PRO A 169 21.96 5.13 -10.59
N SER A 170 22.79 4.12 -10.85
CA SER A 170 22.39 2.71 -10.82
C SER A 170 21.94 2.26 -9.43
N GLU A 171 22.49 2.85 -8.37
CA GLU A 171 22.10 2.61 -6.98
C GLU A 171 20.66 3.06 -6.66
N LYS A 172 20.05 3.93 -7.50
CA LYS A 172 18.66 4.37 -7.32
C LYS A 172 17.63 3.37 -7.82
N THR A 173 18.03 2.24 -8.40
CA THR A 173 17.10 1.25 -8.93
C THR A 173 17.55 -0.16 -8.58
N LYS A 174 16.73 -0.87 -7.80
CA LYS A 174 16.92 -2.28 -7.48
C LYS A 174 15.83 -3.09 -8.15
N LEU A 175 16.24 -4.03 -8.99
CA LEU A 175 15.36 -4.93 -9.72
C LEU A 175 15.40 -6.31 -9.07
N VAL A 176 14.24 -6.87 -8.76
CA VAL A 176 14.12 -8.16 -8.09
C VAL A 176 13.20 -9.07 -8.90
N LEU A 177 13.81 -10.06 -9.56
CA LEU A 177 13.06 -11.15 -10.18
C LEU A 177 12.50 -12.03 -9.06
N LEU A 178 11.18 -12.15 -9.04
CA LEU A 178 10.45 -12.89 -8.02
C LEU A 178 9.25 -13.59 -8.65
N PRO A 179 9.30 -14.92 -8.83
CA PRO A 179 8.15 -15.69 -9.24
C PRO A 179 6.97 -15.42 -8.30
N ARG A 180 5.82 -15.03 -8.86
CA ARG A 180 4.63 -14.71 -8.05
C ARG A 180 4.14 -15.91 -7.23
N GLN A 181 4.42 -17.14 -7.67
CA GLN A 181 4.05 -18.37 -6.98
C GLN A 181 4.78 -18.52 -5.63
N ASP A 182 5.91 -17.84 -5.45
CA ASP A 182 6.67 -17.84 -4.21
C ASP A 182 6.06 -16.91 -3.15
N LEU A 183 5.11 -16.05 -3.53
CA LEU A 183 4.43 -15.12 -2.65
C LEU A 183 3.27 -15.82 -1.93
N TRP A 184 3.16 -15.63 -0.61
CA TRP A 184 2.02 -16.16 0.14
C TRP A 184 0.71 -15.59 -0.39
N ALA A 185 0.73 -14.33 -0.84
CA ALA A 185 -0.44 -13.65 -1.36
C ALA A 185 -1.05 -14.37 -2.58
N PHE A 186 -0.22 -15.02 -3.41
CA PHE A 186 -0.69 -15.80 -4.56
C PHE A 186 -1.12 -17.22 -4.20
N LYS A 187 -0.72 -17.72 -3.03
CA LYS A 187 -1.22 -19.00 -2.50
C LYS A 187 -2.68 -18.91 -2.07
N LEU A 188 -3.22 -17.70 -1.85
CA LEU A 188 -4.64 -17.45 -1.59
C LEU A 188 -5.56 -17.57 -2.81
N ALA A 189 -5.00 -17.76 -4.01
CA ALA A 189 -5.78 -17.75 -5.24
C ALA A 189 -6.94 -18.78 -5.24
N PRO A 190 -6.77 -20.04 -4.76
CA PRO A 190 -7.87 -21.00 -4.67
C PRO A 190 -9.03 -20.53 -3.79
N GLU A 191 -8.73 -19.98 -2.61
CA GLU A 191 -9.73 -19.51 -1.65
C GLU A 191 -10.45 -18.26 -2.16
N ILE A 192 -9.71 -17.32 -2.75
CA ILE A 192 -10.30 -16.13 -3.38
C ILE A 192 -11.23 -16.55 -4.53
N LYS A 193 -10.82 -17.53 -5.34
CA LYS A 193 -11.65 -18.05 -6.44
C LYS A 193 -12.93 -18.68 -5.90
N GLN A 194 -12.88 -19.40 -4.79
CA GLN A 194 -14.06 -19.94 -4.13
C GLN A 194 -15.02 -18.83 -3.71
N VAL A 195 -14.52 -17.74 -3.11
CA VAL A 195 -15.34 -16.56 -2.76
C VAL A 195 -15.97 -15.95 -4.01
N TYR A 196 -15.20 -15.80 -5.08
CA TYR A 196 -15.69 -15.22 -6.34
C TYR A 196 -16.72 -16.08 -7.07
N SER A 197 -16.77 -17.38 -6.75
CA SER A 197 -17.71 -18.34 -7.35
C SER A 197 -19.04 -18.41 -6.59
N GLN A 198 -19.18 -17.69 -5.48
CA GLN A 198 -20.43 -17.67 -4.71
C GLN A 198 -21.58 -17.01 -5.51
N PRO A 199 -22.80 -17.56 -5.43
CA PRO A 199 -23.96 -16.95 -6.06
C PRO A 199 -24.15 -15.48 -5.65
N GLY A 200 -24.35 -14.59 -6.62
CA GLY A 200 -24.53 -13.16 -6.38
C GLY A 200 -23.25 -12.34 -6.25
N TYR A 201 -22.06 -12.96 -6.40
CA TYR A 201 -20.80 -12.22 -6.55
C TYR A 201 -20.46 -11.96 -8.04
N PRO A 202 -19.97 -10.75 -8.40
CA PRO A 202 -19.90 -9.55 -7.57
C PRO A 202 -21.26 -8.84 -7.50
N LYS A 203 -21.73 -8.53 -6.28
CA LYS A 203 -22.96 -7.72 -6.07
C LYS A 203 -22.79 -6.28 -6.55
N HIS A 204 -21.58 -5.74 -6.44
CA HIS A 204 -21.23 -4.37 -6.81
C HIS A 204 -20.12 -4.39 -7.85
N GLN A 205 -20.39 -3.83 -9.03
CA GLN A 205 -19.32 -3.50 -9.99
C GLN A 205 -18.48 -2.32 -9.46
N PRO A 206 -17.19 -2.17 -9.83
CA PRO A 206 -16.41 -2.91 -10.83
C PRO A 206 -15.54 -4.03 -10.22
N ASN A 207 -16.03 -4.74 -9.19
CA ASN A 207 -15.26 -5.82 -8.57
C ASN A 207 -14.94 -6.90 -9.60
N THR A 208 -13.67 -7.30 -9.68
CA THR A 208 -13.19 -8.30 -10.63
C THR A 208 -13.51 -9.70 -10.15
N VAL A 209 -13.56 -10.63 -11.09
CA VAL A 209 -13.64 -12.09 -10.85
C VAL A 209 -12.31 -12.79 -11.09
N ASN A 210 -11.24 -12.04 -11.38
CA ASN A 210 -9.89 -12.58 -11.50
C ASN A 210 -9.25 -12.63 -10.11
N GLU A 211 -9.10 -13.83 -9.55
CA GLU A 211 -8.54 -14.10 -8.23
C GLU A 211 -7.14 -13.50 -8.05
N ASN A 212 -6.32 -13.54 -9.11
CA ASN A 212 -4.95 -13.04 -9.07
C ASN A 212 -4.89 -11.52 -8.89
N TYR A 213 -5.95 -10.77 -9.23
CA TYR A 213 -6.00 -9.35 -8.92
C TYR A 213 -5.97 -9.10 -7.41
N SER A 214 -6.74 -9.89 -6.64
CA SER A 214 -6.72 -9.80 -5.17
C SER A 214 -5.40 -10.29 -4.59
N CYS A 215 -4.80 -11.33 -5.17
CA CYS A 215 -3.45 -11.75 -4.82
C CYS A 215 -2.44 -10.59 -4.97
N VAL A 216 -2.49 -9.84 -6.08
CA VAL A 216 -1.61 -8.66 -6.27
C VAL A 216 -1.88 -7.57 -5.24
N MET A 217 -3.14 -7.35 -4.85
CA MET A 217 -3.46 -6.37 -3.79
C MET A 217 -2.91 -6.78 -2.42
N HIS A 218 -2.87 -8.08 -2.11
CA HIS A 218 -2.24 -8.60 -0.89
C HIS A 218 -0.70 -8.56 -0.96
N ALA A 219 -0.12 -8.88 -2.12
CA ALA A 219 1.32 -8.90 -2.33
C ALA A 219 2.00 -7.56 -1.98
N LYS A 220 1.27 -6.44 -2.04
CA LYS A 220 1.76 -5.11 -1.63
C LYS A 220 2.35 -5.11 -0.21
N PHE A 221 1.63 -5.71 0.74
CA PHE A 221 2.04 -5.76 2.14
C PHE A 221 3.23 -6.72 2.31
N GLU A 222 3.15 -7.90 1.71
CA GLU A 222 4.22 -8.90 1.71
C GLU A 222 5.54 -8.33 1.17
N LEU A 223 5.49 -7.63 0.04
CA LEU A 223 6.69 -7.08 -0.62
C LEU A 223 7.31 -5.93 0.17
N VAL A 224 6.50 -5.05 0.76
CA VAL A 224 7.03 -4.01 1.66
C VAL A 224 7.65 -4.64 2.90
N ASN A 225 6.99 -5.62 3.50
CA ASN A 225 7.52 -6.35 4.64
C ASN A 225 8.87 -7.02 4.29
N ARG A 226 8.96 -7.65 3.11
CA ARG A 226 10.18 -8.27 2.59
C ARG A 226 11.30 -7.25 2.38
N VAL A 227 11.00 -6.06 1.87
CA VAL A 227 11.97 -4.96 1.76
C VAL A 227 12.54 -4.58 3.12
N ILE A 228 11.67 -4.50 4.13
CA ILE A 228 12.05 -4.14 5.50
C ILE A 228 12.90 -5.24 6.14
N ARG A 229 12.42 -6.49 6.15
CA ARG A 229 13.12 -7.65 6.75
C ARG A 229 14.47 -7.94 6.10
N LYS A 230 14.58 -7.73 4.78
CA LYS A 230 15.83 -7.94 4.03
C LYS A 230 16.71 -6.70 3.92
N ASP A 231 16.38 -5.65 4.66
CA ASP A 231 17.15 -4.42 4.73
C ASP A 231 17.41 -3.73 3.37
N LEU A 232 16.51 -3.90 2.40
CA LEU A 232 16.71 -3.43 1.02
C LEU A 232 16.51 -1.92 0.84
N TYR A 233 16.17 -1.22 1.91
CA TYR A 233 15.98 0.23 1.96
C TYR A 233 17.15 0.90 2.67
N ASP A 234 17.32 2.18 2.43
CA ASP A 234 18.39 3.00 2.99
C ASP A 234 17.93 4.43 3.31
N THR A 235 16.62 4.66 3.33
CA THR A 235 15.98 5.96 3.58
C THR A 235 15.11 5.91 4.83
N LYS A 236 14.71 7.08 5.31
CA LYS A 236 13.91 7.24 6.54
C LYS A 236 12.50 6.62 6.42
N TYR A 237 11.92 6.63 5.23
CA TYR A 237 10.57 6.13 4.98
C TYR A 237 10.54 5.10 3.86
N VAL A 238 9.62 4.14 3.94
CA VAL A 238 9.31 3.22 2.86
C VAL A 238 7.90 3.51 2.38
N MET A 239 7.68 3.43 1.07
CA MET A 239 6.38 3.68 0.46
C MET A 239 6.04 2.64 -0.59
N TRP A 240 4.84 2.07 -0.51
CA TRP A 240 4.26 1.35 -1.64
C TRP A 240 3.70 2.33 -2.68
N LEU A 241 3.94 2.06 -3.96
CA LEU A 241 3.42 2.86 -5.06
C LEU A 241 2.90 1.99 -6.21
N ASP A 242 1.60 2.07 -6.48
CA ASP A 242 1.00 1.45 -7.68
C ASP A 242 1.49 2.12 -8.96
N ILE A 243 1.85 1.32 -9.97
CA ILE A 243 2.34 1.80 -11.28
C ILE A 243 1.38 2.78 -11.95
N GLY A 244 0.08 2.52 -11.81
CA GLY A 244 -0.96 3.34 -12.43
C GLY A 244 -1.17 4.71 -11.77
N LEU A 245 -0.51 5.03 -10.64
CA LEU A 245 -0.80 6.28 -9.92
C LEU A 245 -0.38 7.52 -10.71
N PHE A 246 0.80 7.47 -11.34
CA PHE A 246 1.35 8.59 -12.14
C PHE A 246 1.08 8.45 -13.63
N ARG A 247 0.04 7.69 -14.02
CA ARG A 247 -0.31 7.46 -15.44
C ARG A 247 -0.58 8.73 -16.25
N ASP A 248 -1.01 9.81 -15.61
CA ASP A 248 -1.26 11.06 -16.34
C ASP A 248 0.05 11.74 -16.81
N LEU A 249 1.19 11.45 -16.15
CA LEU A 249 2.50 11.90 -16.60
C LEU A 249 2.91 11.27 -17.93
N THR A 250 2.31 10.16 -18.35
CA THR A 250 2.59 9.59 -19.69
C THR A 250 1.88 10.34 -20.80
N ARG A 251 0.82 11.10 -20.48
CA ARG A 251 0.08 11.94 -21.42
C ARG A 251 0.63 13.35 -21.46
N GLN A 252 1.08 13.84 -20.32
CA GLN A 252 1.69 15.15 -20.16
C GLN A 252 3.08 14.95 -19.54
N PRO A 253 4.09 14.60 -20.37
CA PRO A 253 5.41 14.29 -19.89
C PRO A 253 5.99 15.44 -19.10
N HIS A 254 6.48 15.14 -17.90
CA HIS A 254 7.23 16.09 -17.12
C HIS A 254 8.62 16.26 -17.75
N ASN A 255 9.17 17.46 -17.79
CA ASN A 255 10.52 17.68 -18.33
C ASN A 255 11.61 17.63 -17.26
N THR A 256 11.22 17.52 -15.98
CA THR A 256 12.17 17.52 -14.86
C THR A 256 11.93 16.34 -13.92
N LEU A 257 12.98 15.99 -13.18
CA LEU A 257 12.91 15.00 -12.13
C LEU A 257 12.17 15.56 -10.90
N PHE A 258 11.37 14.73 -10.25
CA PHE A 258 10.72 15.05 -8.99
C PHE A 258 10.99 14.00 -7.92
N ARG A 259 10.82 14.40 -6.67
CA ARG A 259 10.98 13.51 -5.50
C ARG A 259 9.65 13.36 -4.79
N LEU A 260 9.46 12.18 -4.21
CA LEU A 260 8.36 11.89 -3.30
C LEU A 260 8.86 12.12 -1.88
N VAL A 261 8.15 12.97 -1.15
CA VAL A 261 8.51 13.38 0.21
C VAL A 261 7.35 13.13 1.15
N ALA A 262 7.67 12.78 2.39
CA ALA A 262 6.65 12.76 3.45
C ALA A 262 6.12 14.19 3.66
N PRO A 263 4.82 14.37 3.93
CA PRO A 263 4.29 15.67 4.33
C PRO A 263 5.03 16.23 5.56
N ALA A 264 5.15 17.56 5.65
CA ALA A 264 5.86 18.21 6.76
C ALA A 264 5.22 17.93 8.14
N ASP A 265 3.92 17.67 8.17
CA ASP A 265 3.12 17.33 9.36
C ASP A 265 2.89 15.81 9.51
N PHE A 266 3.69 14.98 8.82
CA PHE A 266 3.54 13.54 8.87
C PHE A 266 3.81 13.00 10.28
N ASP A 267 2.80 12.35 10.87
CA ASP A 267 2.93 11.65 12.14
C ASP A 267 3.72 10.35 11.93
N GLU A 268 5.00 10.39 12.30
CA GLU A 268 5.96 9.30 12.10
C GLU A 268 5.60 8.00 12.85
N ALA A 269 4.66 8.04 13.80
CA ALA A 269 4.17 6.86 14.51
C ALA A 269 3.01 6.17 13.77
N LYS A 270 2.62 6.66 12.59
CA LYS A 270 1.46 6.18 11.82
C LYS A 270 1.83 5.81 10.39
N VAL A 271 0.89 5.13 9.75
CA VAL A 271 0.91 4.87 8.30
C VAL A 271 0.10 5.95 7.59
N GLY A 272 0.71 6.61 6.63
CA GLY A 272 0.04 7.55 5.73
C GLY A 272 -0.60 6.79 4.56
N CYS A 273 -1.88 7.04 4.31
CA CYS A 273 -2.60 6.50 3.14
C CYS A 273 -3.32 7.63 2.40
N SER A 274 -3.59 7.42 1.11
CA SER A 274 -4.37 8.38 0.32
C SER A 274 -5.84 8.37 0.75
N LYS A 275 -6.46 9.55 0.89
CA LYS A 275 -7.90 9.67 1.14
C LYS A 275 -8.66 9.79 -0.19
N VAL A 276 -9.71 8.98 -0.36
CA VAL A 276 -10.56 9.00 -1.57
C VAL A 276 -11.85 9.77 -1.31
N HIS A 277 -12.55 9.42 -0.23
CA HIS A 277 -13.82 10.03 0.15
C HIS A 277 -13.83 10.38 1.63
N LYS A 278 -14.72 11.29 2.03
CA LYS A 278 -15.04 11.51 3.44
C LYS A 278 -15.92 10.35 3.90
N VAL A 279 -15.59 9.73 5.02
CA VAL A 279 -16.45 8.76 5.69
C VAL A 279 -17.05 9.38 6.94
N GLY A 280 -18.34 9.12 7.17
CA GLY A 280 -19.03 9.52 8.39
C GLY A 280 -18.43 8.82 9.60
N GLN A 281 -18.35 9.52 10.73
CA GLN A 281 -17.63 9.06 11.93
C GLN A 281 -18.32 7.88 12.65
N ASN A 282 -19.51 7.47 12.22
CA ASN A 282 -20.36 6.49 12.92
C ASN A 282 -20.53 5.16 12.18
N LEU A 283 -19.59 4.78 11.31
CA LEU A 283 -19.64 3.50 10.60
C LEU A 283 -18.79 2.43 11.29
N THR A 284 -19.36 1.24 11.43
CA THR A 284 -18.60 0.07 11.89
C THR A 284 -17.75 -0.50 10.74
N PRO A 285 -16.64 -1.20 11.02
CA PRO A 285 -15.87 -1.90 9.98
C PRO A 285 -16.74 -2.84 9.13
N ARG A 286 -17.72 -3.51 9.76
CA ARG A 286 -18.68 -4.38 9.05
C ARG A 286 -19.52 -3.60 8.05
N GLN A 287 -20.07 -2.45 8.44
CA GLN A 287 -20.88 -1.61 7.53
C GLN A 287 -20.05 -1.07 6.38
N ILE A 288 -18.81 -0.70 6.64
CA ILE A 288 -17.83 -0.30 5.62
C ILE A 288 -17.67 -1.41 4.56
N VAL A 289 -17.47 -2.64 5.01
CA VAL A 289 -17.24 -3.84 4.20
C VAL A 289 -18.50 -4.18 3.41
N GLU A 290 -19.63 -4.37 4.08
CA GLU A 290 -20.89 -4.80 3.47
C GLU A 290 -21.46 -3.79 2.48
N ARG A 291 -21.19 -2.49 2.70
CA ARG A 291 -21.63 -1.40 1.82
C ARG A 291 -20.59 -1.01 0.77
N ASN A 292 -19.46 -1.72 0.71
CA ASN A 292 -18.36 -1.46 -0.22
C ASN A 292 -17.91 0.03 -0.22
N LEU A 293 -17.78 0.62 0.98
CA LEU A 293 -17.43 2.03 1.12
C LEU A 293 -15.92 2.23 0.95
N VAL A 294 -15.53 2.98 -0.06
CA VAL A 294 -14.12 3.30 -0.34
C VAL A 294 -13.81 4.68 0.21
N TRP A 295 -12.95 4.78 1.23
CA TRP A 295 -12.52 6.09 1.76
C TRP A 295 -11.01 6.26 1.86
N VAL A 296 -10.28 5.14 1.86
CA VAL A 296 -8.83 5.09 1.75
C VAL A 296 -8.46 4.44 0.42
N GLY A 297 -7.51 5.03 -0.28
CA GLY A 297 -6.97 4.52 -1.53
C GLY A 297 -5.80 3.59 -1.26
N GLY A 298 -5.86 2.36 -1.75
CA GLY A 298 -4.78 1.37 -1.64
C GLY A 298 -3.66 1.52 -2.68
N ALA A 299 -3.63 2.62 -3.42
CA ALA A 299 -2.61 2.87 -4.44
C ALA A 299 -1.27 3.30 -3.85
N THR A 300 -1.28 3.85 -2.62
CA THR A 300 -0.09 4.21 -1.86
C THR A 300 -0.30 4.02 -0.37
N PHE A 301 0.79 3.64 0.31
CA PHE A 301 0.93 3.81 1.75
C PHE A 301 2.40 4.09 2.10
N LEU A 302 2.61 4.93 3.11
CA LEU A 302 3.91 5.47 3.53
C LEU A 302 4.07 5.30 5.03
N GLY A 303 5.28 5.01 5.49
CA GLY A 303 5.60 5.03 6.92
C GLY A 303 7.07 4.77 7.20
N LYS A 304 7.45 4.86 8.47
CA LYS A 304 8.77 4.38 8.90
C LYS A 304 8.85 2.85 8.79
N PRO A 305 10.05 2.28 8.60
CA PRO A 305 10.24 0.83 8.50
C PRO A 305 9.69 0.03 9.68
N ASP A 306 9.88 0.49 10.92
CA ASP A 306 9.36 -0.15 12.13
C ASP A 306 7.83 -0.11 12.22
N VAL A 307 7.23 1.03 11.87
CA VAL A 307 5.76 1.18 11.81
C VAL A 307 5.17 0.32 10.70
N LEU A 308 5.79 0.32 9.51
CA LEU A 308 5.34 -0.50 8.39
C LEU A 308 5.60 -1.99 8.61
N TYR A 309 6.66 -2.35 9.33
CA TYR A 309 6.91 -3.74 9.72
C TYR A 309 5.69 -4.29 10.44
N VAL A 310 5.23 -3.62 11.49
CA VAL A 310 4.03 -4.00 12.26
C VAL A 310 2.76 -3.97 11.39
N TYR A 311 2.58 -2.91 10.59
CA TYR A 311 1.40 -2.77 9.73
C TYR A 311 1.28 -3.85 8.65
N THR A 312 2.41 -4.38 8.19
CA THR A 312 2.48 -5.38 7.12
C THR A 312 2.67 -6.81 7.64
N GLN A 313 2.61 -7.02 8.96
CA GLN A 313 2.51 -8.36 9.51
C GLN A 313 1.07 -8.85 9.42
N ASP A 314 0.92 -10.13 9.11
CA ASP A 314 -0.33 -10.87 9.27
C ASP A 314 -0.57 -11.23 10.75
#